data_AF-A0A2N3AI22-F1
#
_entry.id   AF-A0A2N3AI22-F1
#
_cell.length_a   1.000
_cell.length_b   1.000
_cell.length_c   1.000
_cell.angle_alpha   90.00
_cell.angle_beta   90.00
_cell.angle_gamma   90.00
#
_symmetry.space_group_name_H-M   'P 1'
#
loop_
_entity.id
_entity.type
_entity.pdbx_description
1 polymer ?
#
loop_
_entity_poly.entity_id
_entity_poly.type
_entity_poly.pdbx_seq_one_letter_code
_entity_poly.pdbx_strand_id
1 'polypeptide(L)'
;MKIFSTKRDKIMVLVILLVIIFFFGLKLYFKIDEQNAEAVEETKPLALNWLSYNEGLTLAQKEDKYVLIYFYTDGCSWCKKMEKETF
;
A
#
# COMPACT_ATOMS: atom_id res chain seq x y z
N MET A 1 -21.44 -46.15 33.65
CA MET A 1 -22.21 -45.30 32.72
C MET A 1 -21.66 -45.54 31.31
N LYS A 2 -22.34 -46.34 30.49
CA LYS A 2 -21.91 -46.70 29.13
C LYS A 2 -22.22 -45.52 28.21
N ILE A 3 -21.21 -44.74 27.83
CA ILE A 3 -21.34 -43.75 26.75
C ILE A 3 -20.74 -44.40 25.51
N PHE A 4 -21.65 -44.86 24.66
CA PHE A 4 -21.41 -45.47 23.36
C PHE A 4 -20.33 -44.70 22.59
N SER A 5 -19.15 -45.31 22.44
CA SER A 5 -18.09 -44.81 21.58
C SER A 5 -18.46 -45.17 20.13
N THR A 6 -19.44 -44.47 19.58
CA THR A 6 -19.88 -44.70 18.22
C THR A 6 -19.03 -43.88 17.26
N LYS A 7 -18.62 -44.48 16.15
CA LYS A 7 -17.91 -43.86 15.01
C LYS A 7 -18.45 -42.45 14.65
N ARG A 8 -19.74 -42.23 14.88
CA ARG A 8 -20.49 -40.96 14.77
C ARG A 8 -19.99 -39.83 15.69
N ASP A 9 -19.57 -40.12 16.92
CA ASP A 9 -19.07 -39.11 17.87
C ASP A 9 -17.66 -38.65 17.49
N LYS A 10 -16.82 -39.57 16.99
CA LYS A 10 -15.51 -39.23 16.42
C LYS A 10 -15.66 -38.41 15.12
N ILE A 11 -16.66 -38.73 14.29
CA ILE A 11 -16.98 -37.95 13.09
C ILE A 11 -17.48 -36.55 13.47
N MET A 12 -18.35 -36.41 14.48
CA MET A 12 -18.81 -35.10 14.96
C MET A 12 -17.66 -34.22 15.48
N VAL A 13 -16.74 -34.78 16.27
CA VAL A 13 -15.57 -34.04 16.77
C VAL A 13 -14.66 -33.60 15.61
N LEU A 14 -14.46 -34.45 14.60
CA LEU A 14 -13.63 -34.13 13.44
C LEU A 14 -14.27 -33.06 12.54
N VAL A 15 -15.60 -33.09 12.36
CA VAL A 15 -16.34 -32.04 11.64
C VAL A 15 -16.27 -30.70 12.38
N ILE A 16 -16.42 -30.69 13.70
CA ILE A 16 -16.30 -29.46 14.51
C ILE A 16 -14.91 -28.84 14.39
N LEU A 17 -13.85 -29.65 14.41
CA LEU A 17 -12.47 -29.16 14.21
C LEU A 17 -12.27 -28.55 12.82
N LEU A 18 -12.79 -29.19 11.76
CA LEU A 18 -12.70 -28.67 10.40
C LEU A 18 -13.44 -27.33 10.23
N VAL A 19 -14.60 -27.19 10.87
CA VAL A 19 -15.38 -25.95 10.86
C VAL A 19 -14.62 -24.83 11.58
N ILE A 20 -13.99 -25.09 12.73
CA ILE A 20 -13.18 -24.11 13.45
C ILE A 20 -11.98 -23.65 12.60
N ILE A 21 -11.28 -24.58 11.94
CA ILE A 21 -10.16 -24.25 11.04
C ILE A 21 -10.64 -23.40 9.87
N PHE A 22 -11.81 -23.69 9.30
CA PHE A 22 -12.41 -22.90 8.23
C PHE A 22 -12.76 -21.48 8.67
N PHE A 23 -13.35 -21.29 9.85
CA PHE A 23 -13.65 -19.95 10.39
C PHE A 23 -12.39 -19.13 10.77
N PHE A 24 -11.34 -19.77 11.28
CA PHE A 24 -10.04 -19.13 11.51
C PHE A 24 -9.34 -18.78 10.19
N GLY A 25 -9.43 -19.63 9.18
CA GLY A 25 -8.91 -19.36 7.83
C GLY A 25 -9.66 -18.22 7.13
N LEU A 26 -10.98 -18.15 7.28
CA LEU A 26 -11.83 -17.11 6.67
C LEU A 26 -11.47 -15.70 7.16
N LYS A 27 -11.04 -15.55 8.42
CA LYS A 27 -10.50 -14.28 8.95
C LYS A 27 -9.22 -13.82 8.24
N LEU A 28 -8.41 -14.75 7.72
CA LEU A 28 -7.21 -14.46 6.96
C LEU A 28 -7.54 -14.02 5.53
N TYR A 29 -8.53 -14.65 4.90
CA TYR A 29 -8.99 -14.28 3.56
C TYR A 29 -9.64 -12.90 3.53
N PHE A 30 -10.39 -12.52 4.57
CA PHE A 30 -11.09 -11.22 4.61
C PHE A 30 -10.14 -10.01 4.71
N LYS A 31 -8.85 -10.21 5.03
CA LYS A 31 -7.86 -9.12 5.08
C LYS A 31 -7.31 -8.72 3.71
N ILE A 32 -7.68 -9.44 2.64
CA ILE A 32 -7.13 -9.24 1.29
C ILE A 32 -7.97 -8.25 0.45
N ASP A 33 -9.25 -8.02 0.80
CA ASP A 33 -10.16 -7.18 -0.01
C ASP A 33 -9.96 -5.66 0.20
N GLU A 34 -9.24 -5.26 1.26
CA GLU A 34 -8.94 -3.84 1.56
C GLU A 34 -7.71 -3.31 0.79
N GLN A 35 -7.04 -4.13 -0.03
CA GLN A 35 -5.85 -3.69 -0.79
C GLN A 35 -6.14 -3.26 -2.24
N ASN A 36 -7.39 -3.33 -2.72
CA ASN A 36 -7.74 -2.92 -4.09
C ASN A 36 -8.82 -1.82 -4.18
N ALA A 37 -9.18 -1.19 -3.07
CA ALA A 37 -9.77 0.14 -3.11
C ALA A 37 -8.63 1.15 -2.99
N GLU A 38 -8.50 2.01 -3.99
CA GLU A 38 -7.48 3.05 -4.11
C GLU A 38 -7.18 3.72 -2.76
N ALA A 39 -6.07 3.33 -2.15
CA ALA A 39 -5.39 4.18 -1.21
C ALA A 39 -4.87 5.37 -2.02
N VAL A 40 -5.62 6.47 -2.02
CA VAL A 40 -4.96 7.78 -1.96
C VAL A 40 -4.22 7.74 -0.63
N GLU A 41 -3.00 7.21 -0.68
CA GLU A 41 -2.02 7.39 0.38
C GLU A 41 -1.99 8.90 0.62
N GLU A 42 -2.37 9.34 1.83
CA GLU A 42 -2.15 10.71 2.26
C GLU A 42 -0.62 10.87 2.33
N THR A 43 -0.01 11.08 1.17
CA THR A 43 1.40 11.39 1.01
C THR A 43 1.55 12.72 1.71
N LYS A 44 2.04 12.67 2.94
CA LYS A 44 2.72 13.80 3.58
C LYS A 44 3.56 14.44 2.47
N PRO A 45 3.37 15.74 2.14
CA PRO A 45 3.97 16.32 0.96
C PRO A 45 5.45 15.99 0.97
N LEU A 46 5.87 15.19 -0.01
CA LEU A 46 7.27 14.85 -0.22
C LEU A 46 7.97 16.20 -0.33
N ALA A 47 8.82 16.53 0.64
CA ALA A 47 9.56 17.78 0.61
C ALA A 47 10.48 17.71 -0.62
N LEU A 48 10.03 18.31 -1.72
CA LEU A 48 10.68 18.22 -3.00
C LEU A 48 11.98 19.03 -2.93
N ASN A 49 13.10 18.35 -3.10
CA ASN A 49 14.42 18.97 -3.02
C ASN A 49 14.84 19.46 -4.42
N TRP A 50 14.59 20.74 -4.69
CA TRP A 50 15.08 21.38 -5.91
C TRP A 50 16.60 21.57 -5.84
N LEU A 51 17.31 20.99 -6.80
CA LEU A 51 18.76 21.13 -6.94
C LEU A 51 19.11 22.24 -7.91
N SER A 52 20.33 22.79 -7.80
CA SER A 52 20.86 23.61 -8.88
C SER A 52 21.04 22.78 -10.16
N TYR A 53 21.11 23.45 -11.31
CA TYR A 53 21.25 22.80 -12.61
C TYR A 53 22.42 21.81 -12.67
N ASN A 54 23.62 22.21 -12.24
CA ASN A 54 24.81 21.36 -12.31
C ASN A 54 24.77 20.19 -11.31
N GLU A 55 24.23 20.41 -10.11
CA GLU A 55 24.07 19.35 -9.11
C GLU A 55 23.07 18.30 -9.58
N GLY A 56 21.93 18.76 -10.13
CA GLY A 56 20.89 17.91 -10.69
C GLY A 56 21.41 17.06 -11.85
N LEU A 57 22.16 17.64 -12.80
CA LEU A 57 22.78 16.89 -13.90
C LEU A 57 23.76 15.83 -13.39
N THR A 58 24.63 16.20 -12.45
CA THR A 58 25.63 15.27 -11.88
C THR A 58 24.94 14.10 -11.17
N LEU A 59 23.89 14.38 -10.39
CA LEU A 59 23.13 13.36 -9.67
C LEU A 59 22.35 12.45 -10.61
N ALA A 60 21.68 13.03 -11.60
CA ALA A 60 20.90 12.28 -12.59
C ALA A 60 21.77 11.32 -13.41
N GLN A 61 22.98 11.74 -13.78
CA GLN A 61 23.96 10.86 -14.43
C GLN A 61 24.39 9.71 -13.52
N LYS A 62 24.63 10.00 -12.23
CA LYS A 62 25.04 8.98 -11.25
C LYS A 62 23.93 7.96 -10.96
N GLU A 63 22.68 8.40 -10.92
CA GLU A 63 21.52 7.58 -10.57
C GLU A 63 20.78 6.99 -11.78
N ASP A 64 21.22 7.30 -13.00
CA ASP A 64 20.55 6.91 -14.26
C ASP A 64 19.06 7.32 -14.29
N LYS A 65 18.79 8.60 -14.00
CA LYS A 65 17.44 9.18 -13.94
C LYS A 65 17.27 10.34 -14.91
N TYR A 66 16.03 10.56 -15.34
CA TYR A 66 15.66 11.77 -16.10
C TYR A 66 15.70 13.02 -15.24
N VAL A 67 15.97 14.17 -15.88
CA VAL A 67 16.00 15.49 -15.24
C VAL A 67 14.76 16.28 -15.62
N LEU A 68 14.05 16.81 -14.62
CA LEU A 68 13.02 17.82 -14.81
C LEU A 68 13.64 19.21 -14.63
N ILE A 69 13.62 20.02 -15.68
CA ILE A 69 14.01 21.42 -15.62
C ILE A 69 12.73 22.26 -15.55
N TYR A 70 12.53 22.95 -14.44
CA TYR A 70 11.36 23.79 -14.22
C TYR A 70 11.69 25.27 -14.42
N PHE A 71 11.10 25.88 -15.44
CA PHE A 71 11.24 27.30 -15.73
C PHE A 71 10.07 28.07 -15.13
N TYR A 72 10.37 29.10 -14.33
CA TYR A 72 9.36 29.93 -13.68
C TYR A 72 9.85 31.38 -13.49
N THR A 73 8.98 32.22 -12.95
CA THR A 73 9.30 33.56 -12.46
C THR A 73 8.51 33.83 -11.19
N ASP A 74 9.06 34.61 -10.25
CA ASP A 74 8.49 34.81 -8.91
C ASP A 74 7.08 35.44 -8.90
N GLY A 75 6.71 36.10 -10.01
CA GLY A 75 5.39 36.72 -10.25
C GLY A 75 4.38 35.86 -10.98
N CYS A 76 4.69 34.61 -11.32
CA CYS A 76 3.82 33.75 -12.12
C CYS A 76 2.77 33.03 -11.28
N SER A 77 1.50 33.45 -11.39
CA SER A 77 0.38 32.84 -10.65
C SER A 77 0.16 31.37 -11.00
N TRP A 78 0.31 31.00 -12.28
CA TRP A 78 0.16 29.60 -12.72
C TRP A 78 1.28 28.71 -12.21
N CYS A 79 2.50 29.23 -12.11
CA CYS A 79 3.68 28.53 -11.58
C CYS A 79 3.47 28.17 -10.09
N LYS A 80 2.99 29.12 -9.28
CA LYS A 80 2.62 28.88 -7.88
C LYS A 80 1.52 27.85 -7.70
N LYS A 81 0.54 27.82 -8.62
CA LYS A 81 -0.52 26.80 -8.62
C LYS A 81 0.06 25.41 -8.88
N MET A 82 0.96 25.30 -9.87
CA MET A 82 1.63 24.05 -10.21
C MET A 82 2.51 23.54 -9.06
N GLU A 83 3.30 24.41 -8.41
CA GLU A 83 4.08 24.06 -7.21
C GLU A 83 3.23 23.57 -6.04
N LYS A 84 1.97 24.00 -5.94
CA LYS A 84 1.06 23.59 -4.86
C LYS A 84 0.33 22.29 -5.17
N GLU A 85 -0.04 22.09 -6.43
CA GLU A 85 -0.94 21.01 -6.85
C GLU A 85 -0.22 19.84 -7.53
N THR A 86 1.05 19.99 -7.89
CA THR A 86 1.80 18.97 -8.66
C THR A 86 3.14 18.58 -8.02
N PHE A 87 3.86 19.52 -7.41
CA PHE A 87 5.15 19.28 -6.75
C PHE A 87 5.02 19.29 -5.23
#